data_AF-A0A7S1SZ15-F1
#
_entry.id   AF-A0A7S1SZ15-F1
#
_cell.length_a   1.000
_cell.length_b   1.000
_cell.length_c   1.000
_cell.angle_alpha   90.00
_cell.angle_beta   90.00
_cell.angle_gamma   90.00
#
_symmetry.space_group_name_H-M   'P 1'
#
loop_
_entity.id
_entity.type
_entity.pdbx_description
1 polymer ?
#
loop_
_entity_poly.entity_id
_entity_poly.type
_entity_poly.pdbx_seq_one_letter_code
_entity_poly.pdbx_strand_id
1 'polypeptide(L)'
;QPPLIGDAVAAFNSRFLGRSDSAPTPLNATEPAQKAARTLKPPPQAIDMRISSQLSVVAVTGPNTGGKTASLKSLGLACVMAKAGMYLPLLSDEETSRDGDDSAASRPPIITWFDQVLADLGDGQSLQQSLSTFSGHIRRVQRALEAATPQSLVLLDELG
;
A
#
# COMPACT_ATOMS: atom_id res chain seq x y z
N GLN A 1 -3.21 31.10 14.74
CA GLN A 1 -3.16 29.71 15.25
C GLN A 1 -3.00 28.79 14.04
N PRO A 2 -2.04 27.87 14.02
CA PRO A 2 -1.95 26.91 12.93
C PRO A 2 -3.19 26.00 12.95
N PRO A 3 -3.71 25.58 11.79
CA PRO A 3 -4.87 24.70 11.74
C PRO A 3 -4.58 23.38 12.47
N LEU A 4 -5.60 22.83 13.12
CA LEU A 4 -5.50 21.55 13.82
C LEU A 4 -5.26 20.45 12.79
N ILE A 5 -4.47 19.44 13.18
CA ILE A 5 -3.98 18.36 12.30
C ILE A 5 -5.11 17.65 11.53
N GLY A 6 -6.33 17.60 12.10
CA GLY A 6 -7.51 17.05 11.43
C GLY A 6 -7.93 17.79 10.15
N ASP A 7 -7.73 19.11 10.10
CA ASP A 7 -8.13 19.93 8.95
C ASP A 7 -7.26 19.66 7.72
N ALA A 8 -5.99 19.32 7.93
CA ALA A 8 -5.04 18.98 6.86
C ALA A 8 -5.33 17.61 6.23
N VAL A 9 -5.72 16.63 7.06
CA VAL A 9 -6.11 15.28 6.60
C VAL A 9 -7.44 15.32 5.85
N ALA A 10 -8.41 16.08 6.36
CA ALA A 10 -9.69 16.30 5.67
C ALA A 10 -9.50 17.02 4.31
N ALA A 11 -8.60 18.00 4.24
CA ALA A 11 -8.27 18.71 3.00
C ALA A 11 -7.52 17.83 1.98
N PHE A 12 -6.69 16.89 2.43
CA PHE A 12 -6.03 15.91 1.56
C PHE A 12 -7.06 14.93 0.98
N ASN A 13 -7.96 14.40 1.81
CA ASN A 13 -9.00 13.47 1.38
C ASN A 13 -10.02 14.12 0.43
N SER A 14 -10.41 15.38 0.66
CA SER A 14 -11.36 16.08 -0.23
C SER A 14 -10.76 16.38 -1.60
N ARG A 15 -9.45 16.65 -1.68
CA ARG A 15 -8.75 17.01 -2.92
C ARG A 15 -8.35 15.82 -3.77
N PHE A 16 -8.14 14.64 -3.18
CA PHE A 16 -7.66 13.45 -3.89
C PHE A 16 -8.71 12.34 -4.05
N LEU A 17 -9.67 12.21 -3.12
CA LEU A 17 -10.71 11.16 -3.14
C LEU A 17 -12.09 11.64 -3.61
N GLY A 18 -12.23 12.90 -4.06
CA GLY A 18 -13.40 13.34 -4.83
C GLY A 18 -14.75 13.25 -4.11
N ARG A 19 -14.78 13.43 -2.78
CA ARG A 19 -16.03 13.66 -2.06
C ARG A 19 -16.22 15.16 -1.81
N SER A 20 -17.02 15.80 -2.67
CA SER A 20 -17.62 17.12 -2.38
C SER A 20 -19.04 16.90 -1.86
N ASP A 21 -19.28 17.15 -0.56
CA ASP A 21 -20.61 17.19 0.05
C ASP A 21 -21.36 18.49 -0.30
N SER A 22 -21.58 18.71 -1.59
CA SER A 22 -22.63 19.61 -2.06
C SER A 22 -23.18 19.07 -3.36
N ALA A 23 -24.29 18.34 -3.28
CA ALA A 23 -25.01 17.91 -4.46
C ALA A 23 -25.49 19.15 -5.24
N PRO A 24 -25.08 19.36 -6.50
CA PRO A 24 -25.76 20.34 -7.33
C PRO A 24 -27.15 19.77 -7.66
N THR A 25 -28.18 20.60 -7.48
CA THR A 25 -29.53 20.31 -7.98
C THR A 25 -29.44 19.91 -9.45
N PRO A 26 -29.96 18.75 -9.88
CA PRO A 26 -29.77 18.30 -11.24
C PRO A 26 -30.60 19.16 -12.19
N LEU A 27 -29.92 20.04 -12.93
CA LEU A 27 -30.48 20.68 -14.11
C LEU A 27 -30.51 19.61 -15.23
N ASN A 28 -31.70 19.07 -15.49
CA ASN A 28 -32.10 18.24 -16.63
C ASN A 28 -30.95 17.74 -17.53
N ALA A 29 -30.33 16.62 -17.15
CA ALA A 29 -29.47 15.84 -18.03
C ALA A 29 -30.22 14.58 -18.46
N THR A 30 -30.44 14.45 -19.77
CA THR A 30 -31.02 13.31 -20.47
C THR A 30 -30.43 11.97 -19.99
N GLU A 31 -31.29 10.95 -19.87
CA GLU A 31 -31.03 9.58 -19.39
C GLU A 31 -29.72 8.88 -19.82
N PRO A 32 -29.12 9.08 -21.02
CA PRO A 32 -27.84 8.46 -21.36
C PRO A 32 -26.65 8.84 -20.46
N ALA A 33 -26.71 9.93 -19.67
CA ALA A 33 -25.60 10.34 -18.79
C ALA A 33 -25.55 9.60 -17.44
N GLN A 34 -26.68 9.05 -16.95
CA GLN A 34 -26.71 8.31 -15.68
C GLN A 34 -26.23 6.87 -15.81
N LYS A 35 -26.37 6.26 -16.99
CA LYS A 35 -25.97 4.86 -17.23
C LYS A 35 -24.46 4.66 -17.39
N ALA A 36 -23.71 5.75 -17.57
CA ALA A 36 -22.25 5.78 -17.62
C ALA A 36 -21.60 6.06 -16.24
N ALA A 37 -22.40 6.10 -15.16
CA ALA A 37 -21.92 6.16 -13.79
C ALA A 37 -21.28 4.81 -13.41
N ARG A 38 -20.05 4.65 -13.89
CA ARG A 38 -18.93 3.95 -13.27
C ARG A 38 -19.33 2.79 -12.34
N THR A 39 -19.21 1.57 -12.85
CA THR A 39 -18.86 0.40 -12.03
C THR A 39 -17.51 0.67 -11.36
N LEU A 40 -17.50 1.50 -10.31
CA LEU A 40 -16.32 1.73 -9.48
C LEU A 40 -15.99 0.40 -8.83
N LYS A 41 -14.79 -0.12 -9.13
CA LYS A 41 -14.19 -1.23 -8.39
C LYS A 41 -14.27 -0.87 -6.89
N PRO A 42 -14.65 -1.81 -6.01
CA PRO A 42 -14.67 -1.51 -4.58
C PRO A 42 -13.32 -0.93 -4.14
N PRO A 43 -13.32 0.00 -3.17
CA PRO A 43 -12.10 0.63 -2.71
C PRO A 43 -11.11 -0.44 -2.24
N PRO A 44 -9.79 -0.19 -2.35
CA PRO A 44 -8.78 -1.11 -1.86
C PRO A 44 -9.01 -1.34 -0.36
N GLN A 45 -8.96 -2.61 0.05
CA GLN A 45 -9.07 -2.98 1.45
C GLN A 45 -7.75 -2.69 2.18
N ALA A 46 -7.82 -2.04 3.34
CA ALA A 46 -6.65 -1.81 4.18
C ALA A 46 -6.08 -3.13 4.72
N ILE A 47 -4.80 -3.12 5.07
CA ILE A 47 -4.05 -4.30 5.52
C ILE A 47 -3.27 -3.94 6.77
N ASP A 48 -3.42 -4.75 7.81
CA ASP A 48 -2.63 -4.65 9.03
C ASP A 48 -1.37 -5.51 8.93
N MET A 49 -0.23 -4.94 9.29
CA MET A 49 1.05 -5.66 9.36
C MET A 49 1.68 -5.49 10.73
N ARG A 50 1.78 -6.60 11.46
CA ARG A 50 2.44 -6.69 12.76
C ARG A 50 3.58 -7.70 12.65
N ILE A 51 4.81 -7.20 12.65
CA ILE A 51 6.03 -8.02 12.50
C ILE A 51 6.85 -7.89 13.77
N SER A 52 7.19 -9.04 14.38
CA SER A 52 8.05 -9.09 15.56
C SER A 52 9.49 -8.70 15.18
N SER A 53 10.16 -7.94 16.04
CA SER A 53 11.57 -7.56 15.86
C SER A 53 12.55 -8.75 15.94
N GLN A 54 12.07 -9.93 16.31
CA GLN A 54 12.87 -11.16 16.36
C GLN A 54 12.85 -11.92 15.01
N LEU A 55 12.00 -11.50 14.07
CA LEU A 55 11.90 -12.12 12.75
C LEU A 55 12.80 -11.39 11.75
N SER A 56 13.74 -12.12 11.14
CA SER A 56 14.55 -11.62 10.03
C SER A 56 13.92 -11.91 8.66
N VAL A 57 12.97 -12.85 8.60
CA VAL A 57 12.34 -13.29 7.35
C VAL A 57 10.85 -13.50 7.60
N VAL A 58 10.01 -12.98 6.69
CA VAL A 58 8.56 -13.17 6.70
C VAL A 58 8.14 -13.70 5.34
N ALA A 59 7.46 -14.85 5.33
CA ALA A 59 6.89 -15.43 4.12
C ALA A 59 5.39 -15.11 4.06
N VAL A 60 4.94 -14.47 2.98
CA VAL A 60 3.53 -14.20 2.72
C VAL A 60 3.02 -15.21 1.70
N THR A 61 2.08 -16.06 2.10
CA THR A 61 1.51 -17.11 1.24
C THR A 61 0.04 -16.83 0.94
N GLY A 62 -0.49 -17.49 -0.08
CA GLY A 62 -1.88 -17.30 -0.54
C GLY A 62 -2.00 -17.31 -2.06
N PRO A 63 -3.22 -17.21 -2.63
CA PRO A 63 -3.42 -17.16 -4.08
C PRO A 63 -2.76 -15.92 -4.70
N ASN A 64 -2.40 -15.96 -5.98
CA ASN A 64 -1.72 -14.84 -6.67
C ASN A 64 -2.58 -13.57 -6.72
N THR A 65 -3.90 -13.72 -6.78
CA THR A 65 -4.88 -12.64 -6.68
C THR A 65 -5.22 -12.21 -5.25
N GLY A 66 -4.58 -12.80 -4.23
CA GLY A 66 -4.82 -12.51 -2.81
C GLY A 66 -4.21 -11.21 -2.30
N GLY A 67 -3.70 -10.35 -3.19
CA GLY A 67 -3.14 -9.05 -2.81
C GLY A 67 -1.72 -9.06 -2.28
N LYS A 68 -1.01 -10.20 -2.29
CA LYS A 68 0.38 -10.32 -1.75
C LYS A 68 1.32 -9.24 -2.27
N THR A 69 1.42 -9.12 -3.59
CA THR A 69 2.22 -8.10 -4.28
C THR A 69 1.83 -6.69 -3.85
N ALA A 70 0.53 -6.42 -3.73
CA ALA A 70 0.04 -5.13 -3.28
C ALA A 70 0.41 -4.87 -1.82
N SER A 71 0.32 -5.87 -0.94
CA SER A 71 0.75 -5.78 0.46
C SER A 71 2.25 -5.46 0.57
N LEU A 72 3.10 -6.16 -0.18
CA LEU A 72 4.56 -5.92 -0.17
C LEU A 72 4.88 -4.51 -0.69
N LYS A 73 4.21 -4.06 -1.76
CA LYS A 73 4.37 -2.69 -2.28
C LYS A 73 3.91 -1.64 -1.26
N SER A 74 2.78 -1.86 -0.59
CA SER A 74 2.28 -0.97 0.46
C SER A 74 3.27 -0.87 1.64
N LEU A 75 3.85 -1.99 2.07
CA LEU A 75 4.87 -2.01 3.12
C LEU A 75 6.12 -1.23 2.71
N GLY A 76 6.68 -1.53 1.54
CA GLY A 76 7.88 -0.85 1.04
C GLY A 76 7.66 0.65 0.87
N LEU A 77 6.50 1.04 0.33
CA LEU A 77 6.12 2.44 0.20
C LEU A 77 6.00 3.12 1.56
N ALA A 78 5.32 2.51 2.53
CA ALA A 78 5.20 3.05 3.89
C ALA A 78 6.57 3.25 4.56
N CYS A 79 7.51 2.31 4.40
CA CYS A 79 8.87 2.46 4.91
C CYS A 79 9.61 3.65 4.27
N VAL A 80 9.51 3.82 2.95
CA VAL A 80 10.13 4.96 2.25
C VAL A 80 9.46 6.28 2.65
N MET A 81 8.13 6.30 2.79
CA MET A 81 7.39 7.48 3.25
C MET A 81 7.81 7.91 4.65
N ALA A 82 7.93 6.97 5.59
CA ALA A 82 8.40 7.24 6.94
C ALA A 82 9.83 7.82 6.93
N LYS A 83 10.74 7.26 6.12
CA LYS A 83 12.10 7.80 5.96
C LYS A 83 12.12 9.21 5.37
N ALA A 84 11.16 9.54 4.52
CA ALA A 84 11.01 10.86 3.92
C ALA A 84 10.28 11.88 4.83
N GLY A 85 9.86 11.47 6.04
CA GLY A 85 9.08 12.33 6.95
C GLY A 85 7.65 12.59 6.46
N MET A 86 7.11 11.74 5.58
CA MET A 86 5.74 11.85 5.09
C MET A 86 4.74 11.12 6.01
N TYR A 87 3.50 11.59 6.01
CA TYR A 87 2.39 10.89 6.67
C TYR A 87 2.12 9.54 6.00
N LEU A 88 1.78 8.53 6.81
CA LEU A 88 1.39 7.21 6.31
C LEU A 88 -0.13 7.16 6.06
N PRO A 89 -0.58 6.48 4.99
CA PRO A 89 -2.00 6.32 4.69
C PRO A 89 -2.62 5.24 5.58
N LEU A 90 -2.92 5.60 6.83
CA LEU A 90 -3.59 4.72 7.78
C LEU A 90 -5.10 4.96 7.75
N LEU A 91 -5.86 3.95 8.17
CA LEU A 91 -7.28 4.14 8.46
C LEU A 91 -7.44 5.13 9.61
N SER A 92 -8.55 5.86 9.57
CA SER A 92 -8.96 6.75 10.65
C SER A 92 -9.41 5.95 11.88
N ASP A 93 -9.31 6.55 13.07
CA ASP A 93 -9.71 5.91 14.32
C ASP A 93 -11.18 5.46 14.27
N GLU A 94 -12.07 6.24 13.63
CA GLU A 94 -13.47 5.89 13.39
C GLU A 94 -13.68 4.68 12.44
N GLU A 95 -12.75 4.41 11.53
CA GLU A 95 -12.80 3.26 10.62
C GLU A 95 -12.18 2.01 11.26
N THR A 96 -11.13 2.17 12.06
CA THR A 96 -10.47 1.07 12.80
C THR A 96 -11.35 0.53 13.95
N SER A 97 -12.18 1.37 14.55
CA SER A 97 -13.07 0.98 15.67
C SER A 97 -14.25 0.10 15.25
N ARG A 98 -14.50 -0.11 13.95
CA ARG A 98 -15.65 -0.90 13.45
C ARG A 98 -15.55 -2.40 13.77
N ASP A 99 -14.34 -2.90 14.02
CA ASP A 99 -14.09 -4.31 14.33
C ASP A 99 -14.04 -4.59 15.85
N GLY A 100 -14.36 -3.60 16.70
CA GLY A 100 -14.45 -3.77 18.16
C GLY A 100 -13.11 -3.93 18.90
N ASP A 101 -11.99 -3.72 18.20
CA ASP A 101 -10.65 -3.68 18.78
C ASP A 101 -10.23 -2.22 19.06
N ASP A 102 -10.73 -1.66 20.16
CA ASP A 102 -10.39 -0.31 20.65
C ASP A 102 -8.89 -0.14 20.95
N SER A 103 -8.09 -1.22 20.95
CA SER A 103 -6.65 -1.16 21.19
C SER A 103 -5.84 -0.77 19.95
N ALA A 104 -6.42 -0.88 18.75
CA ALA A 104 -5.76 -0.54 17.49
C ALA A 104 -5.96 0.94 17.09
N ALA A 105 -7.09 1.55 17.46
CA ALA A 105 -7.55 2.86 16.99
C ALA A 105 -6.86 4.08 17.63
N SER A 106 -5.62 3.96 18.13
CA SER A 106 -4.95 5.10 18.80
C SER A 106 -3.42 5.02 18.90
N ARG A 107 -2.77 3.98 18.36
CA ARG A 107 -1.32 3.86 18.47
C ARG A 107 -0.64 4.36 17.19
N PRO A 108 0.36 5.26 17.28
CA PRO A 108 1.13 5.65 16.11
C PRO A 108 1.78 4.42 15.46
N PRO A 109 1.86 4.38 14.12
CA PRO A 109 2.50 3.28 13.41
C PRO A 109 3.97 3.19 13.84
N ILE A 110 4.44 1.97 14.08
CA ILE A 110 5.85 1.72 14.38
C ILE A 110 6.48 1.12 13.15
N ILE A 111 7.39 1.88 12.55
CA ILE A 111 8.19 1.44 11.41
C ILE A 111 9.65 1.37 11.84
N THR A 112 10.25 0.20 11.64
CA THR A 112 11.68 0.02 11.81
C THR A 112 12.44 0.90 10.83
N TRP A 113 13.48 1.58 11.31
CA TRP A 113 14.39 2.30 10.43
C TRP A 113 15.21 1.31 9.61
N PHE A 114 15.02 1.34 8.29
CA PHE A 114 15.84 0.58 7.34
C PHE A 114 16.80 1.53 6.61
N ASP A 115 18.07 1.17 6.50
CA ASP A 115 19.04 1.98 5.76
C ASP A 115 18.77 1.95 4.24
N GLN A 116 18.30 0.81 3.74
CA GLN A 116 17.91 0.58 2.36
C GLN A 116 16.57 -0.18 2.28
N VAL A 117 15.80 0.11 1.22
CA VAL A 117 14.63 -0.68 0.83
C VAL A 117 14.93 -1.22 -0.56
N LEU A 118 15.17 -2.53 -0.64
CA LEU A 118 15.55 -3.24 -1.85
C LEU A 118 14.37 -4.10 -2.28
N ALA A 119 14.02 -4.08 -3.56
CA ALA A 119 12.77 -4.68 -4.03
C ALA A 119 12.94 -5.35 -5.40
N ASP A 120 12.49 -6.60 -5.51
CA ASP A 120 12.16 -7.25 -6.78
C ASP A 120 10.66 -7.58 -6.74
N LEU A 121 9.84 -6.57 -7.05
CA LEU A 121 8.38 -6.60 -6.99
C LEU A 121 7.80 -6.27 -8.38
N GLY A 122 7.51 -7.26 -9.22
CA GLY A 122 7.05 -7.00 -10.59
C GLY A 122 6.34 -8.15 -11.29
N ASP A 123 5.38 -7.78 -12.15
CA ASP A 123 4.53 -8.69 -12.95
C ASP A 123 5.30 -9.26 -14.14
N GLY A 124 5.79 -10.49 -14.02
CA GLY A 124 6.54 -11.20 -15.06
C GLY A 124 5.65 -11.96 -16.05
N GLN A 125 4.59 -11.38 -16.60
CA GLN A 125 3.78 -12.09 -17.59
C GLN A 125 4.22 -11.81 -19.04
N SER A 126 5.09 -12.68 -19.56
CA SER A 126 4.85 -13.30 -20.86
C SER A 126 5.40 -14.73 -20.88
N LEU A 127 4.50 -15.71 -20.98
CA LEU A 127 4.78 -17.14 -21.17
C LEU A 127 5.55 -17.46 -22.47
N GLN A 128 5.91 -16.45 -23.26
CA GLN A 128 6.60 -16.58 -24.55
C GLN A 128 8.13 -16.32 -24.45
N GLN A 129 8.66 -15.89 -23.30
CA GLN A 129 10.09 -15.54 -23.09
C GLN A 129 10.82 -16.39 -22.01
N SER A 130 10.31 -17.58 -21.73
CA SER A 130 10.46 -18.35 -20.47
C SER A 130 11.85 -18.90 -20.04
N LEU A 131 12.99 -18.41 -20.55
CA LEU A 131 14.33 -18.80 -20.04
C LEU A 131 15.28 -17.61 -19.83
N SER A 132 15.14 -16.54 -20.62
CA SER A 132 16.00 -15.35 -20.52
C SER A 132 15.63 -14.47 -19.31
N THR A 133 14.36 -14.47 -18.90
CA THR A 133 13.83 -13.67 -17.79
C THR A 133 14.03 -14.30 -16.42
N PHE A 134 14.04 -15.64 -16.29
CA PHE A 134 14.32 -16.33 -15.02
C PHE A 134 15.74 -16.04 -14.53
N SER A 135 16.74 -16.21 -15.41
CA SER A 135 18.12 -15.83 -15.07
C SER A 135 18.26 -14.32 -14.78
N GLY A 136 17.42 -13.50 -15.40
CA GLY A 136 17.31 -12.07 -15.09
C GLY A 136 16.75 -11.80 -13.70
N HIS A 137 15.71 -12.51 -13.28
CA HIS A 137 15.12 -12.43 -11.94
C HIS A 137 16.12 -12.86 -10.87
N ILE A 138 16.75 -14.03 -11.02
CA ILE A 138 17.81 -14.48 -10.10
C ILE A 138 18.95 -13.46 -10.01
N ARG A 139 19.38 -12.85 -11.13
CA ARG A 139 20.39 -11.80 -11.10
C ARG A 139 19.94 -10.54 -10.36
N ARG A 140 18.65 -10.17 -10.39
CA ARG A 140 18.12 -9.03 -9.61
C ARG A 140 18.09 -9.36 -8.14
N VAL A 141 17.59 -10.54 -7.77
CA VAL A 141 17.59 -11.01 -6.39
C VAL A 141 19.02 -11.06 -5.84
N GLN A 142 19.96 -11.65 -6.60
CA GLN A 142 21.37 -11.70 -6.20
C GLN A 142 21.94 -10.29 -5.96
N ARG A 143 21.72 -9.34 -6.88
CA ARG A 143 22.17 -7.95 -6.72
C ARG A 143 21.55 -7.27 -5.50
N ALA A 144 20.27 -7.53 -5.21
CA ALA A 144 19.62 -7.01 -4.02
C ALA A 144 20.26 -7.58 -2.74
N LEU A 145 20.53 -8.89 -2.71
CA LEU A 145 21.18 -9.52 -1.55
C LEU A 145 22.63 -9.08 -1.36
N GLU A 146 23.38 -8.86 -2.46
CA GLU A 146 24.76 -8.34 -2.41
C GLU A 146 24.83 -6.90 -1.89
N ALA A 147 23.80 -6.10 -2.15
CA ALA A 147 23.71 -4.71 -1.67
C ALA A 147 23.14 -4.60 -0.24
N ALA A 148 22.42 -5.62 0.23
CA ALA A 148 21.72 -5.59 1.50
C ALA A 148 22.68 -5.55 2.70
N THR A 149 22.31 -4.76 3.71
CA THR A 149 22.99 -4.69 5.01
C THR A 149 22.13 -5.37 6.09
N PRO A 150 22.64 -5.57 7.32
CA PRO A 150 21.83 -6.05 8.45
C PRO A 150 20.63 -5.15 8.81
N GLN A 151 20.58 -3.91 8.30
CA GLN A 151 19.49 -2.96 8.53
C GLN A 151 18.68 -2.67 7.26
N SER A 152 18.80 -3.50 6.22
CA SER A 152 18.04 -3.34 4.98
C SER A 152 16.71 -4.10 5.02
N LEU A 153 15.67 -3.52 4.42
CA LEU A 153 14.43 -4.23 4.09
C LEU A 153 14.53 -4.76 2.66
N VAL A 154 14.45 -6.08 2.50
CA VAL A 154 14.43 -6.73 1.18
C VAL A 154 13.03 -7.28 0.92
N LEU A 155 12.40 -6.84 -0.17
CA LEU A 155 11.05 -7.23 -0.59
C LEU A 155 11.15 -8.05 -1.88
N LEU A 156 10.78 -9.32 -1.79
CA LEU A 156 10.85 -10.26 -2.91
C LEU A 156 9.46 -10.79 -3.21
N ASP A 157 9.06 -10.74 -4.47
CA ASP A 157 7.84 -11.35 -4.98
C ASP A 157 8.18 -12.40 -6.05
N GLU A 158 7.34 -13.41 -6.18
CA GLU A 158 7.47 -14.47 -7.18
C GLU A 158 8.84 -15.17 -7.24
N LEU A 159 9.39 -15.58 -6.09
CA LEU A 159 10.58 -16.44 -6.03
C LEU A 159 10.24 -17.86 -6.55
N GLY A 160 10.20 -18.05 -7.87
CA GLY A 160 9.81 -19.29 -8.54
C GLY A 160 10.27 -19.39 -9.98
#